data_AF-A0A924JE96-F1
#
_entry.id   AF-A0A924JE96-F1
#
_cell.length_a   1.000
_cell.length_b   1.000
_cell.length_c   1.000
_cell.angle_alpha   90.00
_cell.angle_beta   90.00
_cell.angle_gamma   90.00
#
_symmetry.space_group_name_H-M   'P 1'
#
loop_
_entity.id
_entity.type
_entity.pdbx_description
1 polymer ?
#
loop_
_entity_poly.entity_id
_entity_poly.type
_entity_poly.pdbx_seq_one_letter_code
_entity_poly.pdbx_strand_id
1 'polypeptide(L)' 'MAPHQLKTVQCLSPAGLHDMAYKEWGDPRNPNVLLCAHGVT' A
#
# COMPACT_ATOMS: atom_id res chain seq x y z
N MET A 1 3.41 -19.28 -2.00
CA MET A 1 3.20 -17.88 -1.60
C MET A 1 2.28 -17.23 -2.62
N ALA A 2 1.25 -16.51 -2.20
CA ALA A 2 0.47 -15.71 -3.14
C ALA A 2 1.40 -14.69 -3.84
N PRO A 3 1.25 -14.45 -5.14
CA PRO A 3 2.06 -13.47 -5.85
C PRO A 3 1.90 -12.09 -5.19
N HIS A 4 3.00 -11.33 -5.13
CA HIS A 4 2.94 -9.95 -4.66
C HIS A 4 2.17 -9.12 -5.69
N GLN A 5 1.19 -8.33 -5.25
CA GLN A 5 0.42 -7.46 -6.12
C GLN A 5 0.89 -6.02 -5.94
N LEU A 6 1.12 -5.33 -7.06
CA LEU A 6 1.35 -3.89 -7.08
C LEU A 6 0.02 -3.19 -7.33
N LYS A 7 -0.31 -2.22 -6.48
CA LYS A 7 -1.57 -1.47 -6.55
C LYS A 7 -1.31 0.01 -6.27
N THR A 8 -2.27 0.83 -6.63
CA THR A 8 -2.29 2.26 -6.30
C THR A 8 -3.56 2.59 -5.52
N VAL A 9 -3.45 3.57 -4.64
CA VAL A 9 -4.57 4.15 -3.93
C VAL A 9 -4.46 5.67 -4.02
N GLN A 10 -5.58 6.35 -4.24
CA GLN A 10 -5.61 7.81 -4.20
C GLN A 10 -5.52 8.28 -2.75
N CYS A 11 -4.55 9.13 -2.47
CA CYS A 11 -4.33 9.72 -1.16
C CYS A 11 -4.50 11.25 -1.22
N LEU A 12 -5.00 11.81 -0.12
CA LEU A 12 -5.08 13.25 0.08
C LEU A 12 -3.97 13.70 1.02
N SER A 13 -3.21 14.71 0.63
CA SER A 13 -2.25 15.43 1.48
C SER A 13 -2.50 16.94 1.41
N PRO A 14 -1.80 17.76 2.22
CA PRO A 14 -1.86 19.22 2.08
C PRO A 14 -1.48 19.75 0.68
N ALA A 15 -0.76 18.96 -0.13
CA ALA A 15 -0.40 19.32 -1.51
C ALA A 15 -1.49 18.94 -2.54
N GLY A 16 -2.57 18.28 -2.11
CA GLY A 16 -3.67 17.81 -2.96
C GLY A 16 -3.75 16.29 -3.09
N LEU A 17 -4.52 15.84 -4.09
CA LEU A 17 -4.67 14.42 -4.41
C LEU A 17 -3.43 13.90 -5.17
N HIS A 18 -2.97 12.72 -4.78
CA HIS A 18 -1.87 12.03 -5.45
C HIS A 18 -2.05 10.51 -5.33
N ASP A 19 -1.44 9.77 -6.25
CA ASP A 19 -1.43 8.30 -6.19
C ASP A 19 -0.29 7.81 -5.31
N MET A 20 -0.61 6.97 -4.34
CA MET A 20 0.36 6.22 -3.56
C MET A 20 0.42 4.77 -4.05
N ALA A 21 1.60 4.34 -4.48
CA ALA A 21 1.85 2.96 -4.83
C ALA A 21 2.11 2.12 -3.56
N TYR A 22 1.54 0.93 -3.50
CA TYR A 22 1.78 -0.03 -2.42
C TYR A 22 1.86 -1.46 -2.97
N LYS A 23 2.52 -2.33 -2.20
CA LYS A 23 2.63 -3.75 -2.50
C LYS A 23 1.95 -4.55 -1.40
N GLU A 24 1.17 -5.55 -1.79
CA GLU A 24 0.56 -6.51 -0.86
C GLU A 24 1.04 -7.93 -1.16
N TRP A 25 1.17 -8.73 -0.11
CA TRP A 25 1.54 -10.15 -0.17
C TRP A 25 0.93 -10.87 1.03
N GLY A 26 0.77 -12.20 0.94
CA GLY A 26 0.19 -13.03 2.01
C GLY A 26 -1.25 -13.44 1.75
N ASP A 27 -1.96 -13.85 2.82
CA ASP A 27 -3.38 -14.24 2.75
C ASP A 27 -4.29 -13.00 2.88
N PRO A 28 -5.09 -12.64 1.87
CA PRO A 28 -6.02 -11.50 1.92
C PRO A 28 -7.08 -11.59 3.03
N ARG A 29 -7.29 -12.77 3.61
CA ARG A 29 -8.25 -13.00 4.70
C ARG A 29 -7.60 -12.98 6.09
N ASN A 30 -6.28 -12.76 6.19
CA ASN A 30 -5.61 -12.68 7.49
C ASN A 30 -5.97 -11.35 8.19
N PRO A 31 -6.58 -11.39 9.39
CA PRO A 31 -6.93 -10.17 10.11
C PRO A 31 -5.72 -9.43 10.70
N ASN A 32 -4.56 -10.08 10.81
CA ASN A 32 -3.34 -9.47 11.33
C ASN A 32 -2.49 -8.93 10.18
N VAL A 33 -2.52 -7.61 9.98
CA VAL A 33 -1.83 -6.92 8.88
C VAL A 33 -0.60 -6.17 9.39
N LEU A 34 0.53 -6.31 8.68
CA LEU A 34 1.72 -5.47 8.87
C LEU A 34 1.75 -4.39 7.77
N LEU A 35 1.79 -3.12 8.18
CA LEU A 35 1.95 -1.98 7.27
C LEU A 35 3.34 -1.39 7.43
N CYS A 36 4.11 -1.36 6.34
CA CYS A 36 5.39 -0.67 6.26
C CYS A 36 5.21 0.62 5.45
N ALA A 37 5.43 1.78 6.07
CA ALA A 37 5.41 3.07 5.40
C ALA A 37 6.82 3.67 5.42
N HIS A 38 7.27 4.16 4.27
CA HIS A 38 8.55 4.84 4.13
C HIS A 38 8.39 6.02 3.16
N GLY A 39 8.95 7.17 3.52
CA GLY A 39 9.02 8.31 2.60
C GLY A 39 9.96 8.00 1.44
N VAL A 40 9.61 8.52 0.26
CA VAL A 40 10.55 8.65 -0.85
C VAL A 40 11.06 10.09 -0.83
N THR A 41 12.37 10.28 -0.89
CA THR A 41 13.01 11.60 -1.06
C THR A 41 13.34 11.83 -2.52
#